data_AF-A0A3B0P3U0-F1
#
_entry.id   AF-A0A3B0P3U0-F1
#
_cell.length_a   1.000
_cell.length_b   1.000
_cell.length_c   1.000
_cell.angle_alpha   90.00
_cell.angle_beta   90.00
_cell.angle_gamma   90.00
#
_symmetry.space_group_name_H-M   'P 1'
#
loop_
_entity.id
_entity.type
_entity.pdbx_description
1 polymer ?
#
loop_
_entity_poly.entity_id
_entity_poly.type
_entity_poly.pdbx_seq_one_letter_code
_entity_poly.pdbx_strand_id
1 'polypeptide(L)'
;MAIKNKIDFVCDQVINQKVFEGKYKEIIHSINEKIKTNEISSQKNLGFLHVKKNIQKSDYSKLQNILKFFNEEKIEVLVVIAPEYICLQSESIINLVDTHLKEDSDIDILFINESYSGIDVANLIKYLENKRFALNVISKNGDDFESLIIFRELISLLTNRVGRNNATKYIYVTTNNNYGRLFNW
;
A
#
# COMPACT_ATOMS: atom_id res chain seq x y z
N MET A 1 -26.72 6.63 -15.24
CA MET A 1 -26.06 7.93 -14.98
C MET A 1 -24.57 7.70 -15.09
N ALA A 2 -23.93 8.13 -16.19
CA ALA A 2 -22.49 7.90 -16.38
C ALA A 2 -21.73 8.77 -15.38
N ILE A 3 -20.99 8.16 -14.46
CA ILE A 3 -20.04 8.88 -13.62
C ILE A 3 -19.04 9.54 -14.59
N LYS A 4 -19.05 10.87 -14.65
CA LYS A 4 -18.05 11.64 -15.39
C LYS A 4 -16.71 11.40 -14.69
N ASN A 5 -15.94 10.42 -15.17
CA ASN A 5 -14.59 10.11 -14.70
C ASN A 5 -13.57 11.18 -15.13
N LYS A 6 -13.88 12.47 -14.99
CA LYS A 6 -12.98 13.54 -15.37
C LYS A 6 -12.93 14.58 -14.25
N ILE A 7 -11.74 14.70 -13.66
CA ILE A 7 -11.40 15.84 -12.81
C ILE A 7 -11.13 16.99 -13.77
N ASP A 8 -11.96 18.04 -13.70
CA ASP A 8 -11.79 19.24 -14.51
C ASP A 8 -10.81 20.19 -13.82
N PHE A 9 -9.68 20.46 -14.48
CA PHE A 9 -8.71 21.44 -14.01
C PHE A 9 -9.14 22.83 -14.52
N VAL A 10 -9.55 23.71 -13.61
CA VAL A 10 -9.85 25.11 -13.93
C VAL A 10 -8.55 25.91 -13.82
N CYS A 11 -7.94 26.24 -14.96
CA CYS A 11 -6.64 26.92 -15.02
C CYS A 11 -6.71 28.38 -15.48
N ASP A 12 -7.93 28.89 -15.67
CA ASP A 12 -8.21 30.17 -16.34
C ASP A 12 -7.61 31.38 -15.62
N GLN A 13 -7.33 31.26 -14.31
CA GLN A 13 -6.74 32.31 -13.49
C GLN A 13 -5.22 32.22 -13.35
N VAL A 14 -4.60 31.11 -13.77
CA VAL A 14 -3.18 30.81 -13.48
C VAL A 14 -2.34 30.77 -14.76
N ILE A 15 -2.92 30.36 -15.88
CA ILE A 15 -2.17 30.16 -17.13
C ILE A 15 -2.37 31.34 -18.07
N ASN A 16 -1.29 32.08 -18.35
CA ASN A 16 -1.26 32.98 -19.50
C ASN A 16 -1.12 32.16 -20.79
N GLN A 17 -2.20 32.10 -21.58
CA GLN A 17 -2.27 31.27 -22.77
C GLN A 17 -1.18 31.60 -23.81
N LYS A 18 -0.81 32.88 -23.98
CA LYS A 18 0.26 33.27 -24.92
C LYS A 18 1.62 32.72 -24.48
N VAL A 19 1.90 32.72 -23.17
CA VAL A 19 3.15 32.19 -22.62
C VAL A 19 3.18 30.67 -22.74
N PHE A 20 2.05 30.00 -22.46
CA PHE A 20 1.94 28.55 -22.63
C PHE A 20 2.21 28.14 -24.08
N GLU A 21 1.51 28.76 -25.03
CA GLU A 21 1.63 28.45 -26.45
C GLU A 21 3.01 28.78 -27.02
N GLY A 22 3.61 29.92 -26.63
CA GLY A 22 4.88 30.38 -27.18
C GLY A 22 6.13 29.74 -26.55
N LYS A 23 6.05 29.19 -25.33
CA LYS A 23 7.23 28.67 -24.60
C LYS A 23 7.12 27.22 -24.17
N TYR A 24 5.96 26.80 -23.64
CA TYR A 24 5.84 25.52 -22.93
C TYR A 24 5.19 24.42 -23.77
N LYS A 25 4.40 24.76 -24.79
CA LYS A 25 3.66 23.79 -25.61
C LYS A 25 4.59 22.74 -26.25
N GLU A 26 5.66 23.16 -26.89
CA GLU A 26 6.62 22.25 -27.54
C GLU A 26 7.40 21.42 -26.52
N ILE A 27 7.78 22.02 -25.38
CA ILE A 27 8.49 21.33 -24.30
C ILE A 27 7.61 20.21 -23.73
N ILE A 28 6.35 20.51 -23.42
CA ILE A 28 5.37 19.54 -22.90
C ILE A 28 5.11 18.44 -23.93
N HIS A 29 4.96 18.80 -25.20
CA HIS A 29 4.78 17.83 -26.27
C HIS A 29 5.97 16.86 -26.37
N SER A 30 7.21 17.39 -26.36
CA SER A 30 8.43 16.58 -26.38
C SER A 30 8.53 15.65 -25.17
N ILE A 31 8.22 16.13 -23.97
CA ILE A 31 8.20 15.30 -22.75
C ILE A 31 7.16 14.18 -22.88
N ASN A 32 5.96 14.50 -23.35
CA ASN A 32 4.88 13.54 -23.49
C ASN A 32 5.23 12.44 -24.51
N GLU A 33 5.83 12.81 -25.64
CA GLU A 33 6.31 11.84 -26.63
C GLU A 33 7.41 10.95 -26.04
N LYS A 34 8.40 11.51 -25.34
CA LYS A 34 9.44 10.71 -24.67
C LYS A 34 8.88 9.72 -23.64
N ILE A 35 7.84 10.11 -22.89
CA ILE A 35 7.16 9.22 -21.94
C ILE A 35 6.46 8.08 -22.70
N LYS A 36 5.75 8.38 -23.79
CA LYS A 36 5.04 7.38 -24.59
C LYS A 36 5.98 6.41 -25.30
N THR A 37 7.09 6.91 -25.84
CA THR A 37 8.08 6.12 -26.58
C THR A 37 9.07 5.38 -25.68
N ASN A 38 9.00 5.59 -24.35
CA ASN A 38 9.94 5.04 -23.36
C ASN A 38 11.41 5.48 -23.60
N GLU A 39 11.64 6.62 -24.25
CA GLU A 39 12.99 7.13 -24.55
C GLU A 39 13.67 7.84 -23.35
N ILE A 40 13.19 7.60 -22.13
CA ILE A 40 13.69 8.22 -20.90
C ILE A 40 14.64 7.24 -20.19
N SER A 41 15.73 7.75 -19.63
CA SER A 41 16.74 6.98 -18.87
C SER A 41 16.14 6.12 -17.73
N SER A 42 14.97 6.48 -17.21
CA SER A 42 14.21 5.78 -16.16
C SER A 42 13.00 4.99 -16.66
N GLN A 43 12.96 4.59 -17.94
CA GLN A 43 11.84 3.86 -18.56
C GLN A 43 11.34 2.64 -17.77
N LYS A 44 12.23 1.95 -17.03
CA LYS A 44 11.89 0.74 -16.24
C LYS A 44 10.91 1.02 -15.08
N ASN A 45 10.73 2.27 -14.68
CA ASN A 45 9.87 2.67 -13.54
C ASN A 45 8.53 3.32 -13.97
N LEU A 46 8.18 3.31 -15.26
CA LEU A 46 6.94 3.92 -15.77
C LEU A 46 5.71 2.98 -15.69
N GLY A 47 5.82 1.84 -15.01
CA GLY A 47 4.73 0.86 -14.89
C GLY A 47 3.44 1.41 -14.28
N PHE A 48 3.52 2.46 -13.46
CA PHE A 48 2.36 3.14 -12.86
C PHE A 48 1.45 3.81 -13.90
N LEU A 49 1.92 4.10 -15.13
CA LEU A 49 1.06 4.60 -16.22
C LEU A 49 0.16 3.51 -16.81
N HIS A 50 0.48 2.24 -16.55
CA HIS A 50 -0.19 1.07 -17.13
C HIS A 50 -0.74 0.11 -16.06
N VAL A 51 -1.28 0.66 -14.96
CA VAL A 51 -1.77 -0.14 -13.80
C VAL A 51 -2.72 -1.27 -14.23
N LYS A 52 -3.66 -0.99 -15.15
CA LYS A 52 -4.65 -1.98 -15.62
C LYS A 52 -4.03 -3.20 -16.30
N LYS A 53 -2.84 -3.08 -16.89
CA LYS A 53 -2.14 -4.20 -17.53
C LYS A 53 -1.66 -5.22 -16.50
N ASN A 54 -1.39 -4.78 -15.28
CA ASN A 54 -0.73 -5.56 -14.25
C ASN A 54 -1.70 -6.08 -13.16
N ILE A 55 -2.96 -5.65 -13.17
CA ILE A 55 -3.99 -6.15 -12.25
C ILE A 55 -4.68 -7.37 -12.89
N GLN A 56 -4.57 -8.53 -12.25
CA GLN A 56 -5.27 -9.74 -12.69
C GLN A 56 -6.59 -9.92 -11.93
N LYS A 57 -7.59 -10.54 -12.58
CA LYS A 57 -8.84 -10.91 -11.90
C LYS A 57 -8.62 -11.83 -10.70
N SER A 58 -7.57 -12.66 -10.75
CA SER A 58 -7.19 -13.58 -9.68
C SER A 58 -6.75 -12.85 -8.40
N ASP A 59 -6.18 -11.65 -8.50
CA ASP A 59 -5.76 -10.87 -7.33
C ASP A 59 -6.96 -10.40 -6.52
N TYR A 60 -8.05 -10.01 -7.19
CA TYR A 60 -9.31 -9.69 -6.50
C TYR A 60 -9.89 -10.90 -5.76
N SER A 61 -9.83 -12.09 -6.38
CA SER A 61 -10.29 -13.32 -5.72
C SER A 61 -9.46 -13.65 -4.48
N LYS A 62 -8.14 -13.42 -4.50
CA LYS A 62 -7.28 -13.57 -3.31
C LYS A 62 -7.70 -12.62 -2.20
N LEU A 63 -7.92 -11.34 -2.52
CA LEU A 63 -8.36 -10.34 -1.55
C LEU A 63 -9.71 -10.72 -0.91
N GLN A 64 -10.68 -11.18 -1.71
CA GLN A 64 -11.97 -11.65 -1.19
C GLN A 64 -11.81 -12.84 -0.24
N ASN A 65 -10.89 -13.77 -0.51
CA ASN A 65 -10.64 -14.90 0.38
C ASN A 65 -9.97 -14.46 1.69
N ILE A 66 -9.08 -13.47 1.65
CA ILE A 66 -8.49 -12.87 2.86
C ILE A 66 -9.58 -12.24 3.73
N LEU A 67 -10.50 -11.48 3.13
CA LEU A 67 -11.61 -10.86 3.85
C LEU A 67 -12.54 -11.91 4.50
N LYS A 68 -12.84 -13.01 3.80
CA LYS A 68 -13.61 -14.12 4.39
C LYS A 68 -12.88 -14.73 5.59
N PHE A 69 -11.59 -15.00 5.45
CA PHE A 69 -10.77 -15.50 6.54
C PHE A 69 -10.75 -14.53 7.73
N PHE A 70 -10.64 -13.21 7.48
CA PHE A 70 -10.69 -12.20 8.55
C PHE A 70 -12.00 -12.23 9.31
N ASN A 71 -13.13 -12.40 8.61
CA ASN A 71 -14.44 -12.50 9.26
C ASN A 71 -14.59 -13.81 10.05
N GLU A 72 -14.14 -14.94 9.50
CA GLU A 72 -14.22 -16.26 10.14
C GLU A 72 -13.37 -16.32 11.42
N GLU A 73 -12.13 -15.82 11.34
CA GLU A 73 -11.22 -15.71 12.48
C GLU A 73 -11.53 -14.50 13.38
N LYS A 74 -12.50 -13.68 12.97
CA LYS A 74 -12.95 -12.46 13.64
C LYS A 74 -11.76 -11.55 14.01
N ILE A 75 -10.91 -11.28 13.02
CA ILE A 75 -9.79 -10.36 13.12
C ILE A 75 -10.30 -8.98 13.51
N GLU A 76 -9.65 -8.37 14.49
CA GLU A 76 -9.97 -7.04 15.02
C GLU A 76 -8.98 -5.99 14.55
N VAL A 77 -7.74 -6.39 14.23
CA VAL A 77 -6.67 -5.46 13.83
C VAL A 77 -5.89 -6.00 12.65
N LEU A 78 -5.70 -5.17 11.62
CA LEU A 78 -4.71 -5.42 10.57
C LEU A 78 -3.52 -4.48 10.79
N VAL A 79 -2.36 -5.05 11.12
CA VAL A 79 -1.12 -4.28 11.23
C VAL A 79 -0.40 -4.32 9.88
N VAL A 80 -0.25 -3.15 9.26
CA VAL A 80 0.44 -2.97 8.00
C VAL A 80 1.84 -2.42 8.29
N ILE A 81 2.89 -3.19 8.03
CA ILE A 81 4.27 -2.74 8.11
C ILE A 81 4.72 -2.36 6.70
N ALA A 82 4.96 -1.08 6.45
CA ALA A 82 5.35 -0.57 5.13
C ALA A 82 6.15 0.73 5.23
N PRO A 83 6.93 1.08 4.20
CA PRO A 83 7.57 2.40 4.11
C PRO A 83 6.57 3.54 4.29
N GLU A 84 7.01 4.64 4.91
CA GLU A 84 6.18 5.80 5.25
C GLU A 84 5.30 6.27 4.08
N TYR A 85 5.86 6.35 2.87
CA TYR A 85 5.11 6.80 1.69
C TYR A 85 3.95 5.87 1.30
N ILE A 86 4.05 4.56 1.55
CA ILE A 86 2.96 3.61 1.31
C ILE A 86 1.89 3.76 2.38
N CYS A 87 2.29 3.91 3.64
CA CYS A 87 1.40 4.16 4.76
C CYS A 87 0.56 5.42 4.51
N LEU A 88 1.20 6.56 4.25
CA LEU A 88 0.52 7.83 4.01
C LEU A 88 -0.44 7.78 2.81
N GLN A 89 -0.04 7.14 1.71
CA GLN A 89 -0.90 6.98 0.54
C GLN A 89 -2.11 6.09 0.84
N SER A 90 -1.90 4.97 1.53
CA SER A 90 -2.96 4.01 1.86
C SER A 90 -3.95 4.61 2.84
N GLU A 91 -3.48 5.24 3.91
CA GLU A 91 -4.29 5.97 4.88
C GLU A 91 -5.11 7.08 4.22
N SER A 92 -4.50 7.86 3.33
CA SER A 92 -5.21 8.94 2.62
C SER A 92 -6.37 8.41 1.78
N ILE A 93 -6.19 7.27 1.11
CA ILE A 93 -7.25 6.64 0.32
C ILE A 93 -8.33 6.07 1.24
N ILE A 94 -7.97 5.38 2.32
CA ILE A 94 -8.92 4.83 3.29
C ILE A 94 -9.75 5.96 3.89
N ASN A 95 -9.12 7.03 4.39
CA ASN A 95 -9.81 8.19 4.95
C ASN A 95 -10.75 8.87 3.94
N LEU A 96 -10.32 8.99 2.68
CA LEU A 96 -11.17 9.52 1.61
C LEU A 96 -12.37 8.62 1.32
N VAL A 97 -12.21 7.30 1.39
CA VAL A 97 -13.29 6.35 1.15
C VAL A 97 -14.23 6.26 2.36
N ASP A 98 -13.72 6.16 3.58
CA ASP A 98 -14.50 6.03 4.82
C ASP A 98 -15.36 7.27 5.10
N THR A 99 -14.88 8.46 4.71
CA THR A 99 -15.70 9.68 4.77
C THR A 99 -16.92 9.63 3.84
N HIS A 100 -16.91 8.76 2.83
CA HIS A 100 -17.98 8.60 1.85
C HIS A 100 -18.77 7.29 1.97
N LEU A 101 -18.17 6.23 2.53
CA LEU A 101 -18.71 4.88 2.66
C LEU A 101 -18.61 4.46 4.13
N LYS A 102 -19.49 4.99 4.98
CA LYS A 102 -19.64 4.47 6.35
C LYS A 102 -20.34 3.12 6.29
N GLU A 103 -19.57 2.06 6.06
CA GLU A 103 -19.98 0.71 6.44
C GLU A 103 -19.10 0.23 7.59
N ASP A 104 -19.74 -0.48 8.52
CA ASP A 104 -19.20 -1.01 9.78
C ASP A 104 -18.07 -2.02 9.54
N SER A 105 -16.88 -1.54 9.18
CA SER A 105 -15.68 -2.36 9.22
C SER A 105 -15.20 -2.47 10.66
N ASP A 106 -15.41 -3.64 11.27
CA ASP A 106 -14.95 -3.98 12.63
C ASP A 106 -13.42 -4.14 12.75
N ILE A 107 -12.67 -3.97 11.66
CA ILE A 107 -11.22 -4.16 11.63
C ILE A 107 -10.49 -2.82 11.68
N ASP A 108 -9.74 -2.60 12.77
CA ASP A 108 -8.84 -1.46 12.91
C ASP A 108 -7.58 -1.68 12.05
N ILE A 109 -7.25 -0.75 11.15
CA ILE A 109 -6.02 -0.81 10.36
C ILE A 109 -4.96 0.07 11.02
N LEU A 110 -3.82 -0.50 11.38
CA LEU A 110 -2.68 0.20 11.96
C LEU A 110 -1.50 0.20 10.99
N PHE A 111 -1.07 1.39 10.57
CA PHE A 111 0.11 1.54 9.71
C PHE A 111 1.36 1.81 10.54
N ILE A 112 2.36 0.97 10.32
CA ILE A 112 3.66 0.98 10.99
C ILE A 112 4.73 1.20 9.93
N ASN A 113 5.64 2.14 10.16
CA ASN A 113 6.71 2.48 9.24
C ASN A 113 8.09 2.44 9.92
N GLU A 114 9.13 2.70 9.15
CA GLU A 114 10.54 2.68 9.57
C GLU A 114 10.87 3.69 10.68
N SER A 115 10.00 4.67 10.93
CA SER A 115 10.23 5.71 11.95
C SER A 115 9.78 5.32 13.36
N TYR A 116 9.17 4.14 13.54
CA TYR A 116 8.70 3.69 14.86
C TYR A 116 9.85 3.47 15.83
N SER A 117 9.76 4.11 17.01
CA SER A 117 10.75 3.90 18.07
C SER A 117 10.54 2.56 18.79
N GLY A 118 11.55 2.09 19.51
CA GLY A 118 11.42 0.87 20.32
C GLY A 118 10.31 0.97 21.38
N ILE A 119 10.00 2.18 21.87
CA ILE A 119 8.90 2.41 22.81
C ILE A 119 7.55 2.23 22.10
N ASP A 120 7.41 2.75 20.88
CA ASP A 120 6.19 2.63 20.08
C ASP A 120 5.91 1.16 19.75
N VAL A 121 6.96 0.39 19.41
CA VAL A 121 6.86 -1.05 19.15
C VAL A 121 6.44 -1.81 20.42
N ALA A 122 7.00 -1.48 21.58
CA ALA A 122 6.61 -2.11 22.85
C ALA A 122 5.14 -1.82 23.21
N ASN A 123 4.70 -0.59 23.00
CA ASN A 123 3.29 -0.20 23.19
C ASN A 123 2.36 -0.92 22.21
N LEU A 124 2.78 -1.05 20.94
CA LEU A 124 2.05 -1.80 19.92
C LEU A 124 1.90 -3.27 20.33
N ILE A 125 2.98 -3.93 20.76
CA ILE A 125 2.94 -5.32 21.22
C ILE A 125 1.93 -5.48 22.36
N LYS A 126 2.01 -4.60 23.38
CA LYS A 126 1.09 -4.62 24.52
C LYS A 126 -0.36 -4.37 24.12
N TYR A 127 -0.61 -3.47 23.16
CA TYR A 127 -1.96 -3.26 22.61
C TYR A 127 -2.48 -4.51 21.91
N LEU A 128 -1.62 -5.15 21.11
CA LEU A 128 -1.99 -6.33 20.35
C LEU A 128 -2.19 -7.56 21.23
N GLU A 129 -1.56 -7.67 22.41
CA GLU A 129 -1.57 -8.81 23.36
C GLU A 129 -2.95 -9.47 23.57
N ASN A 130 -4.02 -8.68 23.55
CA ASN A 130 -5.38 -9.15 23.80
C ASN A 130 -6.31 -9.04 22.58
N LYS A 131 -5.77 -8.79 21.38
CA LYS A 131 -6.54 -8.60 20.14
C LYS A 131 -6.23 -9.65 19.10
N ARG A 132 -7.23 -10.12 18.35
CA ARG A 132 -6.98 -10.97 17.17
C ARG A 132 -6.49 -10.10 16.03
N PHE A 133 -5.26 -10.32 15.58
CA PHE A 133 -4.65 -9.48 14.56
C PHE A 133 -4.04 -10.29 13.42
N ALA A 134 -3.97 -9.66 12.26
CA ALA A 134 -3.24 -10.12 11.10
C ALA A 134 -2.12 -9.12 10.74
N LEU A 135 -1.12 -9.61 10.01
CA LEU A 135 0.04 -8.82 9.57
C LEU A 135 0.04 -8.71 8.05
N ASN A 136 0.25 -7.50 7.53
CA ASN A 136 0.59 -7.27 6.12
C ASN A 136 1.92 -6.54 6.03
N VAL A 137 2.95 -7.20 5.53
CA VAL A 137 4.27 -6.60 5.33
C VAL A 137 4.43 -6.22 3.87
N ILE A 138 4.66 -4.93 3.61
CA ILE A 138 4.83 -4.39 2.27
C ILE A 138 6.24 -3.83 2.14
N SER A 139 7.10 -4.51 1.41
CA SER A 139 8.43 -3.98 1.07
C SER A 139 8.93 -4.61 -0.22
N LYS A 140 9.42 -3.77 -1.14
CA LYS A 140 9.86 -4.22 -2.47
C LYS A 140 11.06 -5.16 -2.40
N ASN A 141 12.09 -4.76 -1.65
CA ASN A 141 13.34 -5.54 -1.55
C ASN A 141 13.43 -6.33 -0.23
N GLY A 142 12.70 -5.90 0.81
CA GLY A 142 12.78 -6.50 2.13
C GLY A 142 14.12 -6.25 2.82
N ASP A 143 14.76 -5.11 2.55
CA ASP A 143 16.08 -4.76 3.10
C ASP A 143 16.00 -3.71 4.23
N ASP A 144 14.81 -3.18 4.51
CA ASP A 144 14.59 -2.21 5.57
C ASP A 144 14.70 -2.87 6.95
N PHE A 145 15.72 -2.52 7.70
CA PHE A 145 16.10 -3.24 8.91
C PHE A 145 15.10 -3.03 10.04
N GLU A 146 14.61 -1.80 10.17
CA GLU A 146 13.60 -1.35 11.13
C GLU A 146 12.30 -2.14 10.93
N SER A 147 11.77 -2.16 9.71
CA SER A 147 10.58 -2.95 9.37
C SER A 147 10.77 -4.44 9.63
N LEU A 148 11.96 -5.00 9.35
CA LEU A 148 12.24 -6.42 9.59
C LEU A 148 12.32 -6.76 11.08
N ILE A 149 12.85 -5.87 11.93
CA ILE A 149 12.85 -6.06 13.38
C ILE A 149 11.41 -6.06 13.90
N ILE A 150 10.62 -5.05 13.52
CA ILE A 150 9.21 -4.95 13.93
C ILE A 150 8.46 -6.21 13.49
N PHE A 151 8.65 -6.63 12.24
CA PHE A 151 8.03 -7.83 11.70
C PHE A 151 8.42 -9.09 12.51
N ARG A 152 9.69 -9.24 12.86
CA ARG A 152 10.18 -10.35 13.69
C ARG A 152 9.47 -10.40 15.05
N GLU A 153 9.36 -9.26 15.74
CA GLU A 153 8.72 -9.20 17.06
C GLU A 153 7.22 -9.53 16.96
N LEU A 154 6.53 -9.02 15.94
CA LEU A 154 5.10 -9.31 15.75
C LEU A 154 4.84 -10.76 15.33
N ILE A 155 5.72 -11.39 14.53
CA ILE A 155 5.64 -12.83 14.24
C ILE A 155 5.81 -13.64 15.53
N SER A 156 6.74 -13.26 16.40
CA SER A 156 6.96 -13.91 17.69
C SER A 156 5.69 -13.85 18.55
N LEU A 157 5.10 -12.66 18.67
CA LEU A 157 3.84 -12.45 19.39
C LEU A 157 2.70 -13.30 18.81
N LEU A 158 2.53 -13.30 17.50
CA LEU A 158 1.49 -14.06 16.81
C LEU A 158 1.70 -15.57 16.99
N THR A 159 2.93 -16.05 16.80
CA THR A 159 3.32 -17.46 16.96
C THR A 159 3.06 -17.98 18.36
N ASN A 160 3.31 -17.16 19.38
CA ASN A 160 3.03 -17.51 20.77
C ASN A 160 1.53 -17.69 21.05
N ARG A 161 0.65 -17.07 20.26
CA ARG A 161 -0.81 -17.20 20.43
C ARG A 161 -1.44 -18.30 19.62
N VAL A 162 -1.20 -18.30 18.31
CA VAL A 162 -1.90 -19.21 17.39
C VAL A 162 -1.08 -20.47 17.08
N GLY A 163 0.16 -20.52 17.56
CA GLY A 163 1.11 -21.60 17.26
C GLY A 163 1.80 -21.42 15.91
N ARG A 164 3.01 -21.95 15.81
CA ARG A 164 3.89 -21.78 14.64
C ARG A 164 3.27 -22.22 13.32
N ASN A 165 2.52 -23.32 13.33
CA ASN A 165 1.89 -23.86 12.13
C ASN A 165 0.71 -23.02 11.64
N ASN A 166 0.05 -22.27 12.53
CA ASN A 166 -1.12 -21.48 12.17
C ASN A 166 -0.77 -20.00 11.89
N ALA A 167 0.32 -19.48 12.46
CA ALA A 167 0.73 -18.09 12.33
C ALA A 167 0.87 -17.64 10.86
N THR A 168 1.35 -18.53 9.98
CA THR A 168 1.51 -18.24 8.55
C THR A 168 0.21 -17.85 7.86
N LYS A 169 -0.96 -18.28 8.35
CA LYS A 169 -2.26 -17.92 7.77
C LYS A 169 -2.66 -16.47 8.03
N TYR A 170 -2.10 -15.85 9.06
CA TYR A 170 -2.39 -14.46 9.46
C TYR A 170 -1.34 -13.48 8.93
N ILE A 171 -0.35 -13.95 8.17
CA ILE A 171 0.75 -13.13 7.66
C ILE A 171 0.64 -13.05 6.14
N TYR A 172 0.54 -11.82 5.64
CA TYR A 172 0.52 -11.50 4.22
C TYR A 172 1.76 -10.69 3.89
N VAL A 173 2.41 -11.04 2.78
CA VAL A 173 3.62 -10.35 2.33
C VAL A 173 3.38 -9.85 0.91
N THR A 174 3.48 -8.53 0.76
CA THR A 174 3.43 -7.84 -0.53
C THR A 174 4.85 -7.39 -0.87
N THR A 175 5.52 -8.17 -1.72
CA THR A 175 6.91 -7.95 -2.09
C THR A 175 7.13 -8.19 -3.58
N ASN A 176 8.38 -8.12 -4.03
CA ASN A 176 8.72 -8.43 -5.40
C ASN A 176 8.45 -9.92 -5.72
N ASN A 177 8.25 -10.23 -7.01
CA ASN A 177 7.81 -11.52 -7.51
C ASN A 177 8.92 -12.55 -7.79
N ASN A 178 10.19 -12.19 -7.60
CA ASN A 178 11.31 -13.04 -8.05
C ASN A 178 12.60 -12.98 -7.21
N TYR A 179 12.71 -12.06 -6.24
CA TYR A 179 13.87 -11.96 -5.35
C TYR A 179 13.53 -11.18 -4.09
N GLY A 180 14.43 -11.23 -3.10
CA GLY A 180 14.35 -10.46 -1.85
C GLY A 180 14.15 -11.37 -0.63
N ARG A 181 14.48 -10.84 0.55
CA ARG A 181 14.37 -11.60 1.82
C ARG A 181 12.92 -12.00 2.10
N LEU A 182 12.01 -11.07 1.84
CA LEU A 182 10.58 -11.28 2.02
C LEU A 182 9.95 -12.18 0.94
N PHE A 183 10.62 -12.45 -0.18
CA PHE A 183 10.10 -13.40 -1.17
C PHE A 183 10.25 -14.85 -0.69
N ASN A 184 11.32 -15.14 0.06
CA ASN A 184 11.65 -16.48 0.57
C ASN A 184 11.45 -16.61 2.09
N TRP A 185 10.57 -15.79 2.68
CA TRP A 185 10.42 -15.69 4.13
C TRP A 185 9.85 -16.96 4.79
#